data_AF-A0A7S0LGJ7-F1
#
_entry.id   AF-A0A7S0LGJ7-F1
#
_cell.length_a   1.000
_cell.length_b   1.000
_cell.length_c   1.000
_cell.angle_alpha   90.00
_cell.angle_beta   90.00
_cell.angle_gamma   90.00
#
_symmetry.space_group_name_H-M   'P 1'
#
loop_
_entity.id
_entity.type
_entity.pdbx_description
1 polymer ?
#
loop_
_entity_poly.entity_id
_entity_poly.type
_entity_poly.pdbx_seq_one_letter_code
_entity_poly.pdbx_strand_id
1 'polypeptide(L)'
;RASGRHPDFLRRPVAKNRGGRGSYIDSLMTEDSSNLYVVFFTAAIVLYTVFYLRWHTKSDSPTSSLPLPGALQPLSTVELSVNDFGEGAEISRDFARTYKGNGMQLLISAAGMAKVQPLGVDEGESDCIRALHRALTEEGATHSDTETLRLVSMVSVSPTFTVLTRAGCLPAMSSHRFVILSTSHALRALVVGFVGDGMSGATPWLLTIASPNILKQALPTPPCTLDDPPGLHGMPCTVEYRTSPRLHAASTIDEEIRAAAQSWLEAFGSS
;
A
#
# COMPACT_ATOMS: atom_id res chain seq x y z
N ARG A 1 -61.85 -35.12 -0.90
CA ARG A 1 -63.18 -35.08 -0.24
C ARG A 1 -62.92 -34.51 1.16
N ALA A 2 -63.39 -33.36 1.64
CA ALA A 2 -64.33 -32.31 1.23
C ALA A 2 -63.78 -30.99 1.85
N SER A 3 -63.65 -29.85 1.16
CA SER A 3 -64.63 -28.83 0.75
C SER A 3 -65.62 -28.37 1.85
N GLY A 4 -65.58 -27.06 2.18
CA GLY A 4 -66.63 -26.34 2.90
C GLY A 4 -66.07 -25.09 3.58
N ARG A 5 -65.99 -23.91 2.93
CA ARG A 5 -67.04 -22.91 2.63
C ARG A 5 -66.92 -21.68 3.55
N HIS A 6 -66.75 -20.54 2.87
CA HIS A 6 -66.98 -19.14 3.28
C HIS A 6 -68.38 -18.95 3.93
N PRO A 7 -68.61 -17.85 4.68
CA PRO A 7 -69.11 -16.64 4.02
C PRO A 7 -68.62 -15.29 4.57
N ASP A 8 -68.66 -14.30 3.67
CA ASP A 8 -68.64 -12.86 3.93
C ASP A 8 -69.82 -12.41 4.80
N PHE A 9 -69.73 -11.24 5.45
CA PHE A 9 -70.75 -10.18 5.37
C PHE A 9 -70.33 -8.91 6.15
N LEU A 10 -69.97 -7.88 5.39
CA LEU A 10 -70.31 -6.45 5.52
C LEU A 10 -70.69 -5.87 6.90
N ARG A 11 -69.94 -4.85 7.34
CA ARG A 11 -70.50 -3.63 7.99
C ARG A 11 -69.52 -2.44 7.88
N ARG A 12 -69.84 -1.50 6.99
CA ARG A 12 -69.65 -0.03 7.19
C ARG A 12 -70.96 0.50 7.82
N PRO A 13 -71.04 1.62 8.56
CA PRO A 13 -70.51 2.93 8.15
C PRO A 13 -70.10 3.96 9.25
N VAL A 14 -69.35 4.99 8.79
CA VAL A 14 -69.46 6.45 9.06
C VAL A 14 -69.48 6.97 10.51
N ALA A 15 -68.49 7.80 10.88
CA ALA A 15 -68.67 9.26 11.07
C ALA A 15 -67.45 10.01 11.65
N LYS A 16 -67.21 11.20 11.06
CA LYS A 16 -66.85 12.50 11.67
C LYS A 16 -65.44 12.79 12.20
N ASN A 17 -64.72 13.54 11.37
CA ASN A 17 -64.16 14.89 11.62
C ASN A 17 -63.71 15.27 13.04
N ARG A 18 -62.39 15.45 13.20
CA ARG A 18 -61.71 16.65 13.76
C ARG A 18 -60.35 16.72 13.01
N GLY A 19 -59.96 17.76 12.30
CA GLY A 19 -59.86 19.14 12.76
C GLY A 19 -58.51 19.35 13.48
N GLY A 20 -57.43 19.60 12.73
CA GLY A 20 -56.11 19.94 13.28
C GLY A 20 -55.10 20.11 12.13
N ARG A 21 -54.99 21.32 11.57
CA ARG A 21 -53.89 22.26 11.85
C ARG A 21 -52.51 21.66 11.64
N GLY A 22 -51.92 22.02 10.50
CA GLY A 22 -50.52 22.45 10.42
C GLY A 22 -49.47 21.35 10.43
N SER A 23 -48.92 21.05 9.26
CA SER A 23 -47.48 21.11 9.10
C SER A 23 -47.16 21.33 7.63
N TYR A 24 -47.00 22.61 7.29
CA TYR A 24 -46.52 23.10 5.99
C TYR A 24 -44.97 23.03 5.97
N ILE A 25 -44.37 22.03 6.62
CA ILE A 25 -42.92 21.94 6.88
C ILE A 25 -42.27 20.77 6.12
N ASP A 26 -43.06 19.80 5.63
CA ASP A 26 -42.52 18.65 4.87
C ASP A 26 -42.47 18.86 3.34
N SER A 27 -42.60 20.10 2.85
CA SER A 27 -42.51 20.41 1.41
C SER A 27 -41.66 21.65 1.08
N LEU A 28 -40.65 21.94 1.91
CA LEU A 28 -39.71 23.04 1.68
C LEU A 28 -38.24 22.65 1.87
N MET A 29 -37.92 21.35 1.85
CA MET A 29 -36.58 20.83 2.13
C MET A 29 -36.01 19.90 1.03
N THR A 30 -36.46 20.04 -0.22
CA THR A 30 -36.02 19.14 -1.31
C THR A 30 -35.47 19.79 -2.57
N GLU A 31 -35.45 21.12 -2.70
CA GLU A 31 -34.84 21.77 -3.89
C GLU A 31 -33.68 22.72 -3.58
N ASP A 32 -33.64 23.39 -2.41
CA ASP A 32 -32.54 24.33 -2.10
C ASP A 32 -31.30 23.69 -1.46
N SER A 33 -31.44 22.55 -0.79
CA SER A 33 -30.31 21.84 -0.16
C SER A 33 -29.39 21.17 -1.19
N SER A 34 -29.93 20.76 -2.33
CA SER A 34 -29.20 20.18 -3.46
C SER A 34 -28.20 21.16 -4.06
N ASN A 35 -28.61 22.42 -4.21
CA ASN A 35 -27.75 23.48 -4.74
C ASN A 35 -26.64 23.83 -3.76
N LEU A 36 -26.92 23.82 -2.46
CA LEU A 36 -25.90 24.08 -1.44
C LEU A 36 -24.81 23.00 -1.44
N TYR A 37 -25.19 21.72 -1.55
CA TYR A 37 -24.23 20.60 -1.64
C TYR A 37 -23.35 20.69 -2.89
N VAL A 38 -23.94 21.00 -4.05
CA VAL A 38 -23.17 21.18 -5.29
C VAL A 38 -22.20 22.34 -5.15
N VAL A 39 -22.61 23.46 -4.55
CA VAL A 39 -21.73 24.62 -4.33
C VAL A 39 -20.56 24.27 -3.39
N PHE A 40 -20.82 23.58 -2.27
CA PHE A 40 -19.76 23.15 -1.35
C PHE A 40 -18.81 22.13 -1.99
N PHE A 41 -19.33 21.16 -2.74
CA PHE A 41 -18.52 20.15 -3.41
C PHE A 41 -17.65 20.77 -4.52
N THR A 42 -18.21 21.70 -5.29
CA THR A 42 -17.47 22.41 -6.34
C THR A 42 -16.42 23.34 -5.73
N ALA A 43 -16.73 24.04 -4.63
CA ALA A 43 -15.76 24.87 -3.91
C ALA A 43 -14.63 24.02 -3.32
N ALA A 44 -14.93 22.83 -2.78
CA ALA A 44 -13.92 21.90 -2.27
C ALA A 44 -13.02 21.37 -3.39
N ILE A 45 -13.57 21.02 -4.56
CA ILE A 45 -12.77 20.63 -5.73
C ILE A 45 -11.90 21.78 -6.21
N VAL A 46 -12.43 23.00 -6.31
CA VAL A 46 -11.66 24.17 -6.73
C VAL A 46 -10.55 24.48 -5.72
N LEU A 47 -10.84 24.44 -4.42
CA LEU A 47 -9.84 24.64 -3.37
C LEU A 47 -8.78 23.54 -3.38
N TYR A 48 -9.18 22.27 -3.56
CA TYR A 48 -8.25 21.16 -3.69
C TYR A 48 -7.39 21.31 -4.95
N THR A 49 -7.97 21.70 -6.08
CA THR A 49 -7.24 21.90 -7.34
C THR A 49 -6.30 23.10 -7.25
N VAL A 50 -6.72 24.20 -6.62
CA VAL A 50 -5.86 25.37 -6.37
C VAL A 50 -4.78 25.05 -5.36
N PHE A 51 -5.07 24.28 -4.30
CA PHE A 51 -4.06 23.84 -3.34
C PHE A 51 -3.06 22.88 -3.99
N TYR A 52 -3.54 21.93 -4.79
CA TYR A 52 -2.73 20.99 -5.57
C TYR A 52 -1.85 21.74 -6.58
N LEU A 53 -2.43 22.64 -7.37
CA LEU A 53 -1.69 23.49 -8.30
C LEU A 53 -0.71 24.40 -7.56
N ARG A 54 -1.09 24.99 -6.42
CA ARG A 54 -0.20 25.87 -5.64
C ARG A 54 0.93 25.09 -4.95
N TRP A 55 0.66 23.88 -4.48
CA TRP A 55 1.67 22.97 -3.97
C TRP A 55 2.68 22.60 -5.08
N HIS A 56 2.20 22.37 -6.30
CA HIS A 56 3.06 22.07 -7.44
C HIS A 56 3.76 23.32 -8.04
N THR A 57 3.14 24.50 -7.99
CA THR A 57 3.68 25.74 -8.59
C THR A 57 4.51 26.58 -7.62
N LYS A 58 4.45 26.34 -6.31
CA LYS A 58 5.35 26.99 -5.34
C LYS A 58 6.73 26.29 -5.27
N SER A 59 7.19 25.82 -6.42
CA SER A 59 8.56 25.36 -6.67
C SER A 59 9.31 26.39 -7.53
N ASP A 60 9.00 27.68 -7.40
CA ASP A 60 9.80 28.75 -8.00
C ASP A 60 10.98 29.08 -7.08
N SER A 61 12.07 28.36 -7.30
CA SER A 61 13.46 28.73 -7.01
C SER A 61 14.33 28.03 -8.05
N PRO A 62 15.45 28.65 -8.44
CA PRO A 62 15.85 28.91 -9.81
C PRO A 62 15.98 27.63 -10.64
N THR A 63 15.97 27.80 -11.96
CA THR A 63 16.38 26.88 -13.03
C THR A 63 17.76 26.24 -12.80
N SER A 64 17.87 25.46 -11.73
CA SER A 64 18.72 24.30 -11.59
C SER A 64 17.94 23.21 -12.29
N SER A 65 18.47 22.72 -13.41
CA SER A 65 18.10 21.41 -13.92
C SER A 65 17.92 20.47 -12.74
N LEU A 66 16.68 20.03 -12.47
CA LEU A 66 16.43 18.91 -11.56
C LEU A 66 17.43 17.83 -11.98
N PRO A 67 18.26 17.33 -11.05
CA PRO A 67 19.31 16.42 -11.44
C PRO A 67 18.67 15.27 -12.21
N LEU A 68 19.21 15.02 -13.40
CA LEU A 68 18.88 13.80 -14.13
C LEU A 68 19.02 12.60 -13.18
N PRO A 69 18.37 11.47 -13.47
CA PRO A 69 18.47 10.21 -12.70
C PRO A 69 19.90 9.73 -12.36
N GLY A 70 20.96 10.37 -12.87
CA GLY A 70 22.34 10.23 -12.41
C GLY A 70 22.67 10.82 -11.03
N ALA A 71 21.71 11.36 -10.27
CA ALA A 71 21.90 11.74 -8.86
C ALA A 71 21.68 10.60 -7.86
N LEU A 72 21.07 9.49 -8.28
CA LEU A 72 20.98 8.33 -7.40
C LEU A 72 22.35 7.67 -7.30
N GLN A 73 22.87 7.61 -6.08
CA GLN A 73 24.07 6.84 -5.84
C GLN A 73 23.79 5.35 -6.11
N PRO A 74 24.75 4.58 -6.65
CA PRO A 74 24.58 3.15 -6.91
C PRO A 74 24.18 2.36 -5.67
N LEU A 75 24.67 2.80 -4.50
CA LEU A 75 24.40 2.23 -3.20
C LEU A 75 24.42 3.37 -2.17
N SER A 76 23.35 3.51 -1.39
CA SER A 76 23.29 4.48 -0.30
C SER A 76 22.25 4.03 0.74
N THR A 77 22.29 4.67 1.91
CA THR A 77 21.33 4.44 2.99
C THR A 77 20.49 5.68 3.25
N VAL A 78 19.27 5.47 3.73
CA VAL A 78 18.36 6.53 4.15
C VAL A 78 17.80 6.17 5.52
N GLU A 79 17.86 7.11 6.46
CA GLU A 79 17.17 6.96 7.74
C GLU A 79 15.70 7.29 7.57
N LEU A 80 14.82 6.39 8.00
CA LEU A 80 13.39 6.55 8.09
C LEU A 80 12.99 6.79 9.55
N SER A 81 12.04 7.69 9.73
CA SER A 81 11.33 7.96 10.98
C SER A 81 9.97 7.27 10.95
N VAL A 82 9.30 7.19 12.11
CA VAL A 82 7.96 6.57 12.23
C VAL A 82 6.95 7.18 11.26
N ASN A 83 7.04 8.49 11.02
CA ASN A 83 6.10 9.21 10.16
C ASN A 83 6.27 8.88 8.66
N ASP A 84 7.39 8.26 8.27
CA ASP A 84 7.69 7.93 6.88
C ASP A 84 6.98 6.66 6.40
N PHE A 85 6.37 5.89 7.31
CA PHE A 85 5.66 4.65 7.00
C PHE A 85 4.18 4.87 6.62
N GLY A 86 3.63 6.04 6.94
CA GLY A 86 2.20 6.33 6.83
C GLY A 86 1.40 5.86 8.05
N GLU A 87 0.09 6.11 8.02
CA GLU A 87 -0.81 5.72 9.10
C GLU A 87 -1.17 4.23 9.03
N GLY A 88 -1.53 3.62 10.15
CA GLY A 88 -1.84 2.17 10.18
C GLY A 88 -2.95 1.75 9.21
N ALA A 89 -3.97 2.58 9.02
CA ALA A 89 -5.04 2.30 8.05
C ALA A 89 -4.59 2.41 6.59
N GLU A 90 -3.60 3.27 6.30
CA GLU A 90 -3.00 3.41 4.98
C GLU A 90 -2.13 2.18 4.67
N ILE A 91 -1.27 1.81 5.62
CA ILE A 91 -0.41 0.62 5.51
C ILE A 91 -1.24 -0.65 5.28
N SER A 92 -2.28 -0.89 6.09
CA SER A 92 -3.14 -2.08 5.91
C SER A 92 -3.80 -2.10 4.53
N ARG A 93 -4.23 -0.93 4.04
CA ARG A 93 -4.89 -0.80 2.73
C ARG A 93 -3.92 -1.07 1.59
N ASP A 94 -2.73 -0.49 1.64
CA ASP A 94 -1.69 -0.63 0.62
C ASP A 94 -1.16 -2.06 0.59
N PHE A 95 -0.93 -2.65 1.76
CA PHE A 95 -0.57 -4.05 1.89
C PHE A 95 -1.62 -4.97 1.28
N ALA A 96 -2.90 -4.82 1.65
CA ALA A 96 -3.98 -5.66 1.15
C ALA A 96 -4.17 -5.53 -0.38
N ARG A 97 -4.03 -4.31 -0.92
CA ARG A 97 -4.07 -4.07 -2.38
C ARG A 97 -2.92 -4.75 -3.09
N THR A 98 -1.72 -4.63 -2.55
CA THR A 98 -0.52 -5.25 -3.11
C THR A 98 -0.61 -6.77 -3.07
N TYR A 99 -1.11 -7.33 -1.96
CA TYR A 99 -1.34 -8.76 -1.78
C TYR A 99 -2.30 -9.31 -2.82
N LYS A 100 -3.51 -8.74 -2.90
CA LYS A 100 -4.55 -9.19 -3.85
C LYS A 100 -4.21 -8.91 -5.31
N GLY A 101 -3.35 -7.93 -5.57
CA GLY A 101 -2.98 -7.47 -6.91
C GLY A 101 -1.80 -8.21 -7.56
N ASN A 102 -1.34 -9.33 -7.00
CA ASN A 102 -0.11 -10.02 -7.42
C ASN A 102 1.13 -9.11 -7.41
N GLY A 103 1.13 -8.07 -6.56
CA GLY A 103 2.24 -7.13 -6.42
C GLY A 103 3.35 -7.62 -5.49
N MET A 104 3.13 -8.76 -4.83
CA MET A 104 4.08 -9.35 -3.88
C MET A 104 4.67 -10.67 -4.37
N GLN A 105 5.94 -10.86 -4.07
CA GLN A 105 6.67 -12.10 -4.32
C GLN A 105 7.44 -12.50 -3.06
N LEU A 106 7.51 -13.78 -2.78
CA LEU A 106 8.36 -14.34 -1.74
C LEU A 106 9.63 -14.89 -2.40
N LEU A 107 10.78 -14.42 -1.93
CA LEU A 107 12.11 -14.86 -2.30
C LEU A 107 12.70 -15.69 -1.16
N ILE A 108 12.92 -16.97 -1.43
CA ILE A 108 13.56 -17.92 -0.51
C ILE A 108 14.78 -18.56 -1.13
N SER A 109 15.72 -18.98 -0.27
CA SER A 109 16.85 -19.82 -0.66
C SER A 109 16.46 -21.29 -0.51
N ALA A 110 16.04 -21.94 -1.61
CA ALA A 110 15.70 -23.35 -1.63
C ALA A 110 16.81 -24.15 -2.33
N ALA A 111 17.43 -25.11 -1.63
CA ALA A 111 18.48 -25.98 -2.17
C ALA A 111 19.66 -25.22 -2.83
N GLY A 112 20.04 -24.06 -2.28
CA GLY A 112 21.12 -23.23 -2.81
C GLY A 112 20.75 -22.38 -4.04
N MET A 113 19.47 -22.34 -4.42
CA MET A 113 18.97 -21.49 -5.50
C MET A 113 17.89 -20.53 -5.00
N ALA A 114 17.86 -19.35 -5.60
CA ALA A 114 16.77 -18.38 -5.41
C ALA A 114 15.46 -18.91 -6.01
N LYS A 115 14.42 -19.07 -5.18
CA LYS A 115 13.05 -19.34 -5.63
C LYS A 115 12.19 -18.11 -5.36
N VAL A 116 11.63 -17.55 -6.43
CA VAL A 116 10.68 -16.43 -6.39
C VAL A 116 9.28 -16.99 -6.65
N GLN A 117 8.36 -16.84 -5.71
CA GLN A 117 6.97 -17.29 -5.83
C GLN A 117 5.99 -16.13 -5.62
N PRO A 118 4.93 -16.00 -6.44
CA PRO A 118 3.92 -14.98 -6.23
C PRO A 118 3.16 -15.23 -4.93
N LEU A 119 2.82 -14.16 -4.23
CA LEU A 119 1.89 -14.17 -3.10
C LEU A 119 0.54 -13.59 -3.56
N GLY A 120 -0.57 -14.15 -3.07
CA GLY A 120 -1.90 -13.52 -3.22
C GLY A 120 -2.84 -14.08 -4.30
N VAL A 121 -2.68 -15.35 -4.68
CA VAL A 121 -3.65 -16.05 -5.54
C VAL A 121 -4.42 -17.05 -4.66
N ASP A 122 -5.75 -16.93 -4.60
CA ASP A 122 -6.71 -17.93 -4.06
C ASP A 122 -7.15 -17.91 -2.59
N GLU A 123 -6.79 -16.91 -1.76
CA GLU A 123 -7.42 -16.80 -0.43
C GLU A 123 -8.55 -15.77 -0.42
N GLY A 124 -9.80 -16.27 -0.43
CA GLY A 124 -11.00 -15.43 -0.31
C GLY A 124 -11.03 -14.71 1.03
N GLU A 125 -11.07 -13.37 1.02
CA GLU A 125 -11.26 -12.44 2.16
C GLU A 125 -10.57 -12.74 3.51
N SER A 126 -9.67 -13.71 3.57
CA SER A 126 -8.84 -13.97 4.73
C SER A 126 -7.96 -12.73 4.93
N ASP A 127 -7.79 -12.37 6.21
CA ASP A 127 -6.90 -11.30 6.63
C ASP A 127 -5.53 -11.47 5.97
N CYS A 128 -5.20 -10.61 5.00
CA CYS A 128 -4.02 -10.75 4.15
C CYS A 128 -2.73 -10.82 4.97
N ILE A 129 -2.70 -10.21 6.16
CA ILE A 129 -1.56 -10.25 7.08
C ILE A 129 -1.37 -11.66 7.62
N ARG A 130 -2.47 -12.34 8.01
CA ARG A 130 -2.44 -13.74 8.47
C ARG A 130 -2.09 -14.69 7.33
N ALA A 131 -2.58 -14.43 6.11
CA ALA A 131 -2.21 -15.20 4.94
C ALA A 131 -0.70 -15.12 4.66
N LEU A 132 -0.13 -13.92 4.76
CA LEU A 132 1.32 -13.73 4.69
C LEU A 132 2.05 -14.49 5.80
N HIS A 133 1.59 -14.37 7.06
CA HIS A 133 2.19 -15.07 8.18
C HIS A 133 2.24 -16.58 7.93
N ARG A 134 1.14 -17.18 7.44
CA ARG A 134 1.07 -18.60 7.10
C ARG A 134 2.06 -18.96 6.00
N ALA A 135 2.08 -18.21 4.91
CA ALA A 135 3.02 -18.44 3.81
C ALA A 135 4.49 -18.38 4.28
N LEU A 136 4.82 -17.46 5.19
CA LEU A 136 6.16 -17.37 5.78
C LEU A 136 6.49 -18.56 6.70
N THR A 137 5.48 -19.10 7.40
CA THR A 137 5.64 -20.24 8.31
C THR A 137 5.78 -21.56 7.56
N GLU A 138 5.03 -21.74 6.46
CA GLU A 138 5.06 -22.94 5.62
C GLU A 138 6.42 -23.19 4.96
N GLU A 139 7.20 -22.13 4.73
CA GLU A 139 8.56 -22.21 4.19
C GLU A 139 9.63 -22.54 5.26
N GLY A 140 9.20 -22.97 6.46
CA GLY A 140 10.08 -23.54 7.49
C GLY A 140 10.78 -22.50 8.38
N ALA A 141 10.41 -21.23 8.28
CA ALA A 141 10.92 -20.19 9.15
C ALA A 141 9.87 -19.81 10.21
N THR A 142 10.21 -19.98 11.48
CA THR A 142 9.35 -19.56 12.60
C THR A 142 9.49 -18.05 12.79
N HIS A 143 8.55 -17.29 12.24
CA HIS A 143 8.42 -15.86 12.47
C HIS A 143 7.32 -15.60 13.49
N SER A 144 7.48 -14.56 14.29
CA SER A 144 6.47 -14.06 15.22
C SER A 144 5.48 -13.11 14.55
N ASP A 145 4.30 -12.95 15.16
CA ASP A 145 3.30 -11.96 14.76
C ASP A 145 3.91 -10.56 14.66
N THR A 146 4.77 -10.20 15.62
CA THR A 146 5.44 -8.88 15.66
C THR A 146 6.41 -8.68 14.49
N GLU A 147 7.16 -9.71 14.11
CA GLU A 147 8.04 -9.64 12.92
C GLU A 147 7.23 -9.51 11.64
N THR A 148 6.09 -10.19 11.55
CA THR A 148 5.17 -10.08 10.42
C THR A 148 4.57 -8.68 10.32
N LEU A 149 4.11 -8.08 11.42
CA LEU A 149 3.56 -6.73 11.43
C LEU A 149 4.60 -5.65 11.08
N ARG A 150 5.84 -5.82 11.53
CA ARG A 150 6.96 -4.96 11.12
C ARG A 150 7.23 -5.08 9.62
N LEU A 151 7.19 -6.30 9.09
CA LEU A 151 7.35 -6.55 7.65
C LEU A 151 6.23 -5.86 6.85
N VAL A 152 4.98 -5.98 7.28
CA VAL A 152 3.82 -5.32 6.65
C VAL A 152 4.02 -3.80 6.58
N SER A 153 4.57 -3.19 7.64
CA SER A 153 4.86 -1.75 7.68
C SER A 153 5.87 -1.32 6.61
N MET A 154 6.81 -2.20 6.24
CA MET A 154 7.77 -1.95 5.16
C MET A 154 7.17 -2.19 3.76
N VAL A 155 6.07 -2.93 3.67
CA VAL A 155 5.34 -3.23 2.43
C VAL A 155 4.26 -2.15 2.21
N SER A 156 4.73 -0.90 2.14
CA SER A 156 3.94 0.28 1.85
C SER A 156 4.68 1.16 0.83
N VAL A 157 3.95 2.00 0.12
CA VAL A 157 4.52 2.92 -0.85
C VAL A 157 5.22 4.11 -0.15
N SER A 158 4.75 4.49 1.05
CA SER A 158 5.23 5.66 1.79
C SER A 158 6.74 5.65 2.10
N PRO A 159 7.34 4.54 2.59
CA PRO A 159 8.79 4.44 2.74
C PRO A 159 9.54 4.68 1.42
N THR A 160 9.00 4.18 0.31
CA THR A 160 9.64 4.31 -1.01
C THR A 160 9.65 5.75 -1.49
N PHE A 161 8.53 6.45 -1.36
CA PHE A 161 8.44 7.86 -1.73
C PHE A 161 9.35 8.73 -0.88
N THR A 162 9.48 8.38 0.40
CA THR A 162 10.39 9.06 1.31
C THR A 162 11.85 8.87 0.87
N VAL A 163 12.26 7.64 0.55
CA VAL A 163 13.61 7.34 0.04
C VAL A 163 13.89 8.13 -1.23
N LEU A 164 12.97 8.13 -2.20
CA LEU A 164 13.12 8.88 -3.45
C LEU A 164 13.27 10.38 -3.21
N THR A 165 12.42 10.94 -2.34
CA THR A 165 12.45 12.37 -2.00
C THR A 165 13.75 12.76 -1.32
N ARG A 166 14.23 11.94 -0.36
CA ARG A 166 15.51 12.17 0.33
C ARG A 166 16.72 11.99 -0.58
N ALA A 167 16.60 11.14 -1.59
CA ALA A 167 17.61 10.98 -2.63
C ALA A 167 17.55 12.08 -3.72
N GLY A 168 16.71 13.11 -3.55
CA GLY A 168 16.59 14.23 -4.50
C GLY A 168 15.89 13.86 -5.82
N CYS A 169 15.14 12.75 -5.83
CA CYS A 169 14.41 12.25 -6.99
C CYS A 169 12.92 12.58 -6.90
N LEU A 170 12.26 12.59 -8.06
CA LEU A 170 10.81 12.63 -8.10
C LEU A 170 10.26 11.36 -7.43
N PRO A 171 9.21 11.45 -6.58
CA PRO A 171 8.59 10.30 -5.91
C PRO A 171 7.70 9.54 -6.91
N ALA A 172 8.30 9.06 -7.99
CA ALA A 172 7.64 8.35 -9.07
C ALA A 172 8.41 7.06 -9.35
N MET A 173 7.71 5.94 -9.17
CA MET A 173 8.23 4.60 -9.46
C MET A 173 7.19 3.83 -10.26
N SER A 174 7.60 3.28 -11.40
CA SER A 174 6.73 2.54 -12.30
C SER A 174 6.94 1.03 -12.14
N SER A 175 5.88 0.27 -12.42
CA SER A 175 5.88 -1.20 -12.43
C SER A 175 6.52 -1.83 -11.19
N HIS A 176 6.23 -1.30 -10.01
CA HIS A 176 6.88 -1.78 -8.79
C HIS A 176 6.30 -3.10 -8.29
N ARG A 177 7.12 -3.79 -7.50
CA ARG A 177 6.81 -5.03 -6.80
C ARG A 177 7.42 -4.97 -5.41
N PHE A 178 6.80 -5.69 -4.50
CA PHE A 178 7.37 -5.96 -3.20
C PHE A 178 7.89 -7.41 -3.19
N VAL A 179 9.14 -7.58 -2.78
CA VAL A 179 9.77 -8.89 -2.67
C VAL A 179 10.10 -9.11 -1.20
N ILE A 180 9.51 -10.13 -0.61
CA ILE A 180 9.80 -10.53 0.77
C ILE A 180 10.94 -11.52 0.70
N LEU A 181 12.10 -11.16 1.24
CA LEU A 181 13.24 -12.05 1.36
C LEU A 181 13.13 -12.77 2.71
N SER A 182 13.03 -14.10 2.66
CA SER A 182 13.00 -14.94 3.85
C SER A 182 14.09 -16.02 3.76
N THR A 183 14.96 -16.04 4.76
CA THR A 183 16.02 -17.03 4.96
C THR A 183 16.05 -17.44 6.43
N SER A 184 16.87 -18.43 6.78
CA SER A 184 17.07 -18.85 8.18
C SER A 184 17.61 -17.75 9.10
N HIS A 185 18.20 -16.68 8.55
CA HIS A 185 18.88 -15.63 9.31
C HIS A 185 18.46 -14.20 8.94
N ALA A 186 17.59 -14.05 7.94
CA ALA A 186 17.13 -12.74 7.49
C ALA A 186 15.67 -12.78 7.06
N LEU A 187 14.92 -11.78 7.55
CA LEU A 187 13.59 -11.42 7.06
C LEU A 187 13.63 -9.96 6.65
N ARG A 188 13.40 -9.67 5.37
CA ARG A 188 13.43 -8.31 4.81
C ARG A 188 12.31 -8.10 3.81
N ALA A 189 11.79 -6.88 3.76
CA ALA A 189 10.99 -6.40 2.64
C ALA A 189 11.89 -5.66 1.66
N LEU A 190 11.80 -5.99 0.39
CA LEU A 190 12.41 -5.27 -0.70
C LEU A 190 11.31 -4.59 -1.51
N VAL A 191 11.52 -3.34 -1.88
CA VAL A 191 10.71 -2.65 -2.89
C VAL A 191 11.54 -2.51 -4.14
N VAL A 192 11.01 -3.00 -5.26
CA VAL A 192 11.72 -3.04 -6.53
C VAL A 192 10.86 -2.36 -7.58
N GLY A 193 11.42 -1.45 -8.35
CA GLY A 193 10.68 -0.81 -9.43
C GLY A 193 11.56 0.03 -10.34
N PHE A 194 10.97 0.55 -11.40
CA PHE A 194 11.68 1.37 -12.36
C PHE A 194 11.56 2.85 -12.01
N VAL A 195 12.70 3.53 -11.99
CA VAL A 195 12.81 4.97 -11.76
C VAL A 195 13.48 5.66 -12.94
N GLY A 196 13.10 6.92 -13.17
CA GLY A 196 13.52 7.69 -14.33
C GLY A 196 12.46 7.74 -15.44
N ASP A 197 12.47 8.84 -16.18
CA ASP A 197 11.48 9.12 -17.21
C ASP A 197 11.89 8.50 -18.56
N GLY A 198 11.19 7.44 -18.93
CA GLY A 198 11.32 6.81 -20.26
C GLY A 198 10.98 7.75 -21.42
N MET A 199 10.34 8.90 -21.17
CA MET A 199 10.05 9.92 -22.18
C MET A 199 11.30 10.65 -22.67
N SER A 200 12.37 10.69 -21.86
CA SER A 200 13.64 11.35 -22.23
C SER A 200 14.51 10.50 -23.17
N GLY A 201 14.09 9.28 -23.50
CA GLY A 201 14.90 8.30 -24.23
C GLY A 201 16.01 7.67 -23.38
N ALA A 202 16.16 8.07 -22.11
CA ALA A 202 17.05 7.41 -21.17
C ALA A 202 16.47 6.06 -20.73
N THR A 203 17.33 5.04 -20.63
CA THR A 203 16.93 3.75 -20.08
C THR A 203 16.55 3.92 -18.60
N PRO A 204 15.36 3.47 -18.18
CA PRO A 204 14.98 3.53 -16.78
C PRO A 204 15.93 2.70 -15.93
N TRP A 205 16.14 3.11 -14.69
CA TRP A 205 16.97 2.42 -13.72
C TRP A 205 16.10 1.50 -12.87
N LEU A 206 16.64 0.35 -12.50
CA LEU A 206 16.05 -0.53 -11.51
C LEU A 206 16.48 -0.04 -10.13
N LEU A 207 15.51 0.44 -9.35
CA LEU A 207 15.69 0.79 -7.95
C LEU A 207 15.28 -0.41 -7.10
N THR A 208 16.14 -0.78 -6.14
CA THR A 208 15.84 -1.74 -5.08
C THR A 208 16.03 -1.06 -3.75
N ILE A 209 14.99 -1.00 -2.93
CA ILE A 209 15.05 -0.50 -1.54
C ILE A 209 14.90 -1.72 -0.64
N ALA A 210 15.88 -1.97 0.22
CA ALA A 210 15.90 -3.05 1.17
C ALA A 210 15.64 -2.55 2.59
N SER A 211 14.65 -3.14 3.25
CA SER A 211 14.46 -2.95 4.68
C SER A 211 15.67 -3.48 5.47
N PRO A 212 15.88 -2.99 6.70
CA PRO A 212 16.75 -3.68 7.66
C PRO A 212 16.27 -5.12 7.89
N ASN A 213 17.17 -5.97 8.40
CA ASN A 213 16.83 -7.32 8.80
C ASN A 213 15.93 -7.29 10.04
N ILE A 214 14.66 -7.66 9.86
CA ILE A 214 13.62 -7.57 10.88
C ILE A 214 13.93 -8.51 12.06
N LEU A 215 14.55 -9.67 11.80
CA LEU A 215 14.93 -10.64 12.84
C LEU A 215 16.02 -10.11 13.79
N LYS A 216 16.84 -9.15 13.33
CA LYS A 216 17.93 -8.57 14.12
C LYS A 216 17.52 -7.32 14.89
N GLN A 217 16.31 -6.81 14.67
CA GLN A 217 15.79 -5.66 15.39
C GLN A 217 15.28 -6.11 16.77
N ALA A 218 16.23 -6.36 17.68
CA ALA A 218 15.94 -6.58 19.09
C ALA A 218 15.37 -5.29 19.69
N LEU A 219 14.06 -5.25 19.89
CA LEU A 219 13.42 -4.15 20.60
C LEU A 219 12.41 -4.69 21.61
N PRO A 220 12.32 -4.08 22.79
CA PRO A 220 11.31 -4.37 23.81
C PRO A 220 9.95 -3.81 23.37
N THR A 221 9.44 -4.24 22.22
CA THR A 221 8.02 -4.07 21.92
C THR A 221 7.25 -5.09 22.74
N PRO A 222 6.13 -4.71 23.39
CA PRO A 222 5.21 -5.70 23.96
C PRO A 222 4.80 -6.69 22.87
N PRO A 223 4.47 -7.95 23.22
CA PRO A 223 3.96 -8.90 22.26
C PRO A 223 2.71 -8.32 21.59
N CYS A 224 2.77 -8.17 20.27
CA CYS A 224 1.66 -7.71 19.44
C CYS A 224 0.98 -8.90 18.78
N THR A 225 -0.32 -8.81 18.55
CA THR A 225 -1.08 -9.83 17.82
C THR A 225 -1.31 -9.36 16.39
N LEU A 226 -1.55 -10.28 15.46
CA LEU A 226 -1.89 -9.91 14.06
C LEU A 226 -3.16 -9.05 13.91
N ASP A 227 -3.91 -8.84 14.99
CA ASP A 227 -5.09 -7.96 15.03
C ASP A 227 -4.73 -6.49 15.30
N ASP A 228 -3.49 -6.20 15.71
CA ASP A 228 -3.01 -4.85 15.98
C ASP A 228 -2.78 -4.07 14.66
N PRO A 229 -3.01 -2.74 14.64
CA PRO A 229 -2.84 -1.94 13.43
C PRO A 229 -1.34 -1.80 13.08
N PRO A 230 -0.94 -2.07 11.82
CA PRO A 230 0.47 -2.17 11.43
C PRO A 230 1.27 -0.89 11.65
N GLY A 231 0.63 0.28 11.53
CA GLY A 231 1.29 1.58 11.69
C GLY A 231 1.82 1.89 13.09
N LEU A 232 1.45 1.11 14.11
CA LEU A 232 2.08 1.20 15.44
C LEU A 232 3.44 0.51 15.51
N HIS A 233 3.84 -0.22 14.46
CA HIS A 233 5.06 -1.03 14.42
C HIS A 233 6.13 -0.48 13.47
N GLY A 234 5.87 0.66 12.83
CA GLY A 234 6.88 1.43 12.12
C GLY A 234 7.94 1.92 13.11
N MET A 235 9.14 1.36 13.04
CA MET A 235 10.27 1.77 13.87
C MET A 235 11.21 2.65 13.06
N PRO A 236 11.83 3.68 13.65
CA PRO A 236 12.91 4.40 12.99
C PRO A 236 13.97 3.39 12.55
N CYS A 237 14.34 3.45 11.28
CA CYS A 237 15.25 2.46 10.74
C CYS A 237 16.03 3.00 9.56
N THR A 238 17.20 2.41 9.34
CA THR A 238 18.03 2.73 8.17
C THR A 238 17.71 1.73 7.07
N VAL A 239 17.21 2.20 5.94
CA VAL A 239 17.01 1.40 4.73
C VAL A 239 18.19 1.58 3.79
N GLU A 240 18.53 0.52 3.09
CA GLU A 240 19.54 0.54 2.04
C GLU A 240 18.82 0.62 0.70
N TYR A 241 19.28 1.47 -0.22
CA TYR A 241 18.80 1.45 -1.59
C TYR A 241 19.95 1.27 -2.57
N ARG A 242 19.66 0.55 -3.65
CA ARG A 242 20.57 0.27 -4.74
C ARG A 242 19.93 0.65 -6.05
N THR A 243 20.72 1.25 -6.93
CA THR A 243 20.31 1.49 -8.31
C THR A 243 21.17 0.67 -9.24
N SER A 244 20.53 0.07 -10.23
CA SER A 244 21.20 -0.69 -11.28
C SER A 244 20.61 -0.32 -12.64
N PRO A 245 21.41 -0.33 -13.71
CA PRO A 245 20.87 -0.16 -15.04
C PRO A 245 19.93 -1.33 -15.33
N ARG A 246 18.78 -1.04 -15.95
CA ARG A 246 17.87 -2.08 -16.44
C ARG A 246 18.61 -2.98 -17.43
N LEU A 247 18.53 -4.29 -17.25
CA LEU A 247 19.29 -5.26 -18.05
C LEU A 247 18.88 -5.21 -19.52
N HIS A 248 17.58 -5.13 -19.79
CA HIS A 248 17.05 -5.08 -21.15
C HIS A 248 15.94 -4.04 -21.30
N ALA A 249 15.94 -3.26 -22.38
CA ALA A 249 14.90 -2.24 -22.62
C ALA A 249 13.47 -2.80 -22.70
N ALA A 250 13.31 -4.11 -22.93
CA ALA A 250 12.04 -4.82 -23.00
C ALA A 250 11.76 -5.71 -21.77
N SER A 251 12.65 -5.80 -20.78
CA SER A 251 12.47 -6.71 -19.65
C SER A 251 11.26 -6.32 -18.80
N THR A 252 10.47 -7.30 -18.36
CA THR A 252 9.43 -7.05 -17.36
C THR A 252 10.07 -6.89 -15.98
N ILE A 253 9.36 -6.25 -15.04
CA ILE A 253 9.86 -6.15 -13.64
C ILE A 253 10.08 -7.55 -13.03
N ASP A 254 9.23 -8.52 -13.38
CA ASP A 254 9.31 -9.87 -12.85
C ASP A 254 10.53 -10.64 -13.41
N GLU A 255 11.00 -10.30 -14.61
CA GLU A 255 12.27 -10.80 -15.17
C GLU A 255 13.48 -10.20 -14.45
N GLU A 256 13.47 -8.88 -14.22
CA GLU A 256 14.54 -8.18 -13.48
C GLU A 256 14.66 -8.71 -12.05
N ILE A 257 13.52 -8.95 -11.38
CA ILE A 257 13.50 -9.56 -10.04
C ILE A 257 14.12 -10.95 -10.08
N ARG A 258 13.74 -11.80 -11.04
CA ARG A 258 14.30 -13.14 -11.16
C ARG A 258 15.81 -13.12 -11.42
N ALA A 259 16.28 -12.17 -12.23
CA ALA A 259 17.71 -11.99 -12.50
C ALA A 259 18.49 -11.49 -11.27
N ALA A 260 17.90 -10.59 -10.47
CA ALA A 260 18.52 -10.01 -9.29
C ALA A 260 18.42 -10.89 -8.03
N ALA A 261 17.51 -11.86 -8.01
CA ALA A 261 17.17 -12.66 -6.85
C ALA A 261 18.38 -13.32 -6.16
N GLN A 262 19.30 -13.92 -6.94
CA GLN A 262 20.50 -14.56 -6.41
C GLN A 262 21.44 -13.53 -5.76
N SER A 263 21.68 -12.40 -6.43
CA SER A 263 22.49 -11.31 -5.90
C SER A 263 21.91 -10.73 -4.61
N TRP A 264 20.58 -10.65 -4.48
CA TRP A 264 19.94 -10.22 -3.25
C TRP A 264 20.06 -11.23 -2.12
N LEU A 265 19.98 -12.53 -2.38
CA LEU A 265 20.24 -13.54 -1.35
C LEU A 265 21.68 -13.45 -0.83
N GLU A 266 22.64 -13.23 -1.71
CA GLU A 266 24.05 -13.05 -1.34
C GLU A 266 24.29 -11.74 -0.60
N ALA A 267 23.69 -10.65 -1.07
CA ALA A 267 23.92 -9.32 -0.51
C ALA A 267 23.15 -9.06 0.80
N PHE A 268 21.93 -9.56 0.90
CA PHE A 268 21.00 -9.25 1.99
C PHE A 268 20.66 -10.45 2.88
N GLY A 269 20.87 -11.68 2.41
CA GLY A 269 20.53 -12.91 3.14
C GLY A 269 21.56 -13.32 4.20
N SER A 270 22.83 -12.94 4.06
CA SER A 270 23.88 -13.25 5.05
C SER A 270 24.01 -12.19 6.17
N SER A 271 23.36 -11.03 6.00
CA SER A 271 23.52 -9.82 6.83
C SER A 271 22.36 -9.57 7.77
#